data_AF-A0A7X8V6X9-F1
#
_entry.id   AF-A0A7X8V6X9-F1
#
_cell.length_a   1.000
_cell.length_b   1.000
_cell.length_c   1.000
_cell.angle_alpha   90.00
_cell.angle_beta   90.00
_cell.angle_gamma   90.00
#
_symmetry.space_group_name_H-M   'P 1'
#
loop_
_entity.id
_entity.type
_entity.pdbx_description
1 polymer ?
#
loop_
_entity_poly.entity_id
_entity_poly.type
_entity_poly.pdbx_seq_one_letter_code
_entity_poly.pdbx_strand_id
1 'polypeptide(L)' 'PANNTLLSASIVAPTAEAADAYATYCMVIGLEASQQFIASRPDLEGCLIFSNPDGSMSEWRSEGFNLLQQ' A
#
# COMPACT_ATOMS: atom_id res chain seq x y z
N PRO A 1 -10.17 0.81 16.15
CA PRO A 1 -9.51 1.63 15.12
C PRO A 1 -8.02 1.27 15.04
N ALA A 2 -7.48 1.02 13.84
CA ALA A 2 -6.05 0.83 13.66
C ALA A 2 -5.35 2.17 13.94
N ASN A 3 -4.48 2.21 14.94
CA ASN A 3 -3.75 3.42 15.35
C ASN A 3 -2.47 3.51 14.52
N ASN A 4 -2.60 3.79 13.23
CA ASN A 4 -1.50 3.79 12.28
C ASN A 4 -1.57 5.01 11.36
N THR A 5 -0.42 5.46 10.88
CA THR A 5 -0.29 6.63 10.00
C THR A 5 -0.71 6.37 8.56
N LEU A 6 -0.95 5.10 8.18
CA LEU A 6 -1.45 4.74 6.85
C LEU A 6 -2.89 5.20 6.68
N LEU A 7 -3.09 6.09 5.71
CA LEU A 7 -4.36 6.72 5.38
C LEU A 7 -5.09 5.98 4.26
N SER A 8 -4.35 5.38 3.33
CA SER A 8 -4.90 4.63 2.20
C SER A 8 -3.93 3.55 1.73
N ALA A 9 -4.48 2.43 1.27
CA ALA A 9 -3.74 1.35 0.62
C ALA A 9 -4.47 0.95 -0.68
N SER A 10 -3.83 1.22 -1.81
CA SER A 10 -4.29 0.80 -3.14
C SER A 10 -3.41 -0.35 -3.61
N ILE A 11 -4.00 -1.52 -3.85
CA ILE A 11 -3.28 -2.74 -4.25
C ILE A 11 -3.72 -3.16 -5.65
N VAL A 12 -2.74 -3.53 -6.48
CA VAL A 12 -2.94 -4.20 -7.77
C VAL A 12 -2.52 -5.64 -7.60
N ALA A 13 -3.43 -6.55 -7.95
CA ALA A 13 -3.25 -7.99 -7.87
C ALA A 13 -3.96 -8.66 -9.06
N PRO A 14 -3.70 -9.96 -9.33
CA PRO A 14 -4.31 -10.67 -10.46
C PRO A 14 -5.85 -10.72 -10.45
N THR A 15 -6.47 -10.54 -9.28
CA THR A 15 -7.93 -10.52 -9.12
C THR A 15 -8.37 -9.38 -8.19
N ALA A 16 -9.58 -8.87 -8.40
CA ALA A 16 -10.15 -7.83 -7.56
C ALA A 16 -10.37 -8.30 -6.10
N GLU A 17 -10.73 -9.56 -5.90
CA GLU A 17 -10.86 -10.17 -4.56
C GLU A 17 -9.52 -10.12 -3.82
N ALA A 18 -8.43 -10.54 -4.48
CA ALA A 18 -7.10 -10.50 -3.88
C ALA A 18 -6.67 -9.06 -3.57
N ALA A 19 -6.94 -8.12 -4.48
CA ALA A 19 -6.63 -6.71 -4.27
C ALA A 19 -7.34 -6.15 -3.01
N ASP A 20 -8.64 -6.41 -2.86
CA ASP A 20 -9.44 -5.95 -1.72
C ASP A 20 -9.00 -6.59 -0.40
N ALA A 21 -8.72 -7.89 -0.41
CA ALA A 21 -8.21 -8.62 0.74
C ALA A 21 -6.85 -8.07 1.20
N TYR A 22 -5.93 -7.83 0.26
CA TYR A 22 -4.60 -7.29 0.59
C TYR A 22 -4.66 -5.81 0.99
N ALA A 23 -5.54 -5.00 0.41
CA ALA A 23 -5.74 -3.62 0.84
C ALA A 23 -6.22 -3.57 2.29
N THR A 24 -7.20 -4.40 2.64
CA THR A 24 -7.69 -4.54 4.02
C THR A 24 -6.58 -5.02 4.96
N TYR A 25 -5.81 -6.03 4.54
CA TYR A 25 -4.67 -6.53 5.32
C TYR A 25 -3.61 -5.45 5.57
N CYS A 26 -3.26 -4.65 4.54
CA CYS A 26 -2.32 -3.54 4.66
C CYS A 26 -2.77 -2.49 5.68
N MET A 27 -4.06 -2.15 5.68
CA MET A 27 -4.65 -1.21 6.64
C MET A 27 -4.59 -1.73 8.09
N VAL A 28 -4.55 -3.04 8.30
CA VAL A 28 -4.41 -3.66 9.63
C VAL A 28 -2.95 -3.71 10.08
N ILE A 29 -2.03 -4.14 9.21
CA ILE A 29 -0.63 -4.42 9.61
C ILE A 29 0.26 -3.20 9.73
N GLY A 30 -0.08 -2.08 9.09
CA GLY A 30 0.72 -0.88 9.22
C GLY A 30 1.48 -0.47 7.96
N LEU A 31 2.01 0.76 7.93
CA LEU A 31 2.78 1.29 6.79
C LEU A 31 4.03 0.44 6.50
N GLU A 32 4.91 0.25 7.48
CA GLU A 32 6.21 -0.41 7.29
C GLU A 32 6.04 -1.88 6.89
N ALA A 33 5.16 -2.61 7.60
CA ALA A 33 4.86 -4.00 7.28
C ALA A 33 4.21 -4.15 5.90
N SER A 34 3.37 -3.20 5.48
CA SER A 34 2.78 -3.21 4.13
C SER A 34 3.82 -3.01 3.04
N GLN A 35 4.76 -2.07 3.22
CA GLN A 35 5.85 -1.85 2.27
C GLN A 35 6.69 -3.13 2.07
N GLN A 36 7.06 -3.80 3.16
CA GLN A 36 7.81 -5.06 3.11
C GLN A 36 7.00 -6.19 2.46
N PHE A 37 5.72 -6.32 2.83
CA PHE A 37 4.83 -7.33 2.27
C PHE A 37 4.71 -7.19 0.75
N ILE A 38 4.41 -5.98 0.27
CA ILE A 38 4.26 -5.69 -1.17
C ILE A 38 5.60 -5.89 -1.88
N ALA A 39 6.71 -5.34 -1.36
CA ALA A 39 8.03 -5.47 -1.99
C ALA A 39 8.54 -6.93 -2.06
N SER A 40 8.12 -7.79 -1.14
CA SER A 40 8.49 -9.22 -1.14
C SER A 40 7.72 -10.06 -2.17
N ARG A 41 6.71 -9.48 -2.83
CA ARG A 41 5.75 -10.20 -3.67
C ARG A 41 5.72 -9.63 -5.08
N PRO A 42 6.39 -10.28 -6.06
CA PRO A 42 6.42 -9.79 -7.44
C PRO A 42 5.06 -9.86 -8.14
N ASP A 43 4.08 -10.57 -7.56
CA ASP A 43 2.71 -10.64 -8.05
C ASP A 43 1.82 -9.46 -7.58
N LEU A 44 2.37 -8.59 -6.72
CA LEU A 44 1.66 -7.44 -6.16
C LEU A 44 2.35 -6.14 -6.55
N GLU A 45 1.52 -5.13 -6.78
CA GLU A 45 1.96 -3.74 -6.77
C GLU A 45 1.07 -2.95 -5.82
N GLY A 46 1.57 -1.84 -5.31
CA GLY A 46 0.77 -1.02 -4.43
C GLY A 46 1.24 0.42 -4.29
N CYS A 47 0.29 1.25 -3.92
CA CYS A 47 0.48 2.63 -3.53
C CYS A 47 -0.11 2.84 -2.14
N LEU A 48 0.70 3.38 -1.25
CA LEU A 48 0.35 3.63 0.14
C LEU A 48 0.41 5.13 0.39
N ILE A 49 -0.66 5.71 0.93
CA ILE A 49 -0.70 7.13 1.35
C ILE A 49 -0.70 7.14 2.87
N PHE A 50 0.16 7.96 3.47
CA PHE A 50 0.33 8.03 4.93
C PHE A 50 0.60 9.45 5.41
N SER A 51 0.34 9.70 6.69
CA SER A 51 0.65 10.96 7.35
C SER A 51 2.03 10.90 8.02
N ASN A 52 2.83 11.94 7.80
CA ASN A 52 4.10 12.14 8.50
C ASN A 52 3.87 12.74 9.90
N PRO A 53 4.89 12.70 10.78
CA PRO A 53 4.79 13.28 12.12
C PRO A 53 4.45 14.79 12.14
N ASP A 54 4.78 15.51 11.07
CA ASP A 54 4.46 16.95 10.91
C ASP A 54 3.04 17.21 10.37
N GLY A 55 2.24 16.16 10.16
CA GLY A 55 0.89 16.23 9.61
C GLY A 55 0.84 16.32 8.08
N SER A 56 1.98 16.39 7.38
CA SER A 56 2.01 16.32 5.91
C SER A 56 1.64 14.92 5.42
N MET A 57 1.15 14.83 4.18
CA MET A 57 0.89 13.55 3.54
C MET A 57 2.07 13.16 2.65
N SER A 58 2.38 11.87 2.63
CA SER A 58 3.36 11.28 1.73
C SER A 58 2.83 10.01 1.11
N GLU A 59 3.49 9.62 0.03
CA GLU A 59 3.15 8.43 -0.73
C GLU A 59 4.37 7.52 -0.85
N TRP A 60 4.10 6.22 -0.85
CA TRP A 60 5.05 5.19 -1.23
C TRP A 60 4.43 4.36 -2.35
N ARG A 61 5.24 3.96 -3.32
CA ARG A 61 4.84 3.09 -4.43
C ARG A 61 5.83 1.96 -4.57
N SER A 62 5.35 0.76 -4.85
CA SER A 62 6.22 -0.35 -5.25
C SER A 62 6.84 -0.06 -6.62
N GLU A 63 8.01 -0.63 -6.91
CA GLU A 63 8.75 -0.38 -8.16
C GLU A 63 7.93 -0.67 -9.42
N GLY A 64 7.06 -1.68 -9.38
CA GLY A 64 6.16 -2.04 -10.49
C GLY A 64 5.02 -1.05 -10.72
N PHE A 65 4.62 -0.28 -9.71
CA PHE A 65 3.41 0.56 -9.72
C PHE A 65 3.59 1.81 -10.59
N ASN A 66 3.58 1.61 -11.90
CA ASN A 66 3.74 2.62 -12.93
C ASN A 66 2.37 3.03 -13.43
N LEU A 67 1.71 3.98 -12.75
CA LEU A 67 0.42 4.48 -13.20
C LEU A 67 0.49 5.21 -14.56
N LEU A 68 1.66 5.71 -14.98
CA LEU A 68 1.87 6.38 -16.27
C LEU A 68 3.34 6.29 -16.73
N GLN A 69 3.68 5.31 -17.57
CA GLN A 69 4.68 5.46 -18.64
C GLN A 69 4.14 4.79 -19.90
N GLN A 70 3.17 5.45 -20.55
CA GLN A 70 2.84 5.27 -21.96
C GLN A 70 2.82 6.65 -22.61
#